data_AF-A0A8M1KKR6-F1
#
_entry.id   AF-A0A8M1KKR6-F1
#
_cell.length_a   1.000
_cell.length_b   1.000
_cell.length_c   1.000
_cell.angle_alpha   90.00
_cell.angle_beta   90.00
_cell.angle_gamma   90.00
#
_symmetry.space_group_name_H-M   'P 1'
#
loop_
_entity.id
_entity.type
_entity.pdbx_description
1 polymer ?
#
loop_
_entity_poly.entity_id
_entity_poly.type
_entity_poly.pdbx_seq_one_letter_code
_entity_poly.pdbx_strand_id
1 'polypeptide(L)'
;MWSVGVIIYVSLSGTFPFNEDEDINDQIQNAAFMYPPNPWKETSVDAIDLINNLLQVKMRKRYSVDKSLSHPWLQDYQTWLDLREFETRRGERYITHESDDARWEEYANERSLLYPKHFIMSPNLDDMEEDP
;
A
#
# COMPACT_ATOMS: atom_id res chain seq x y z
N MET A 1 -3.81 3.34 -11.22
CA MET A 1 -2.53 2.70 -10.82
C MET A 1 -1.30 3.45 -11.29
N TRP A 2 -1.14 3.78 -12.58
CA TRP A 2 0.03 4.58 -13.02
C TRP A 2 0.21 5.87 -12.21
N SER A 3 -0.85 6.68 -12.11
CA SER A 3 -0.83 7.91 -11.32
C SER A 3 -0.50 7.68 -9.85
N VAL A 4 -0.87 6.52 -9.30
CA VAL A 4 -0.52 6.14 -7.92
C VAL A 4 0.99 5.93 -7.79
N GLY A 5 1.63 5.27 -8.77
CA GLY A 5 3.09 5.15 -8.82
C GLY A 5 3.79 6.51 -8.90
N VAL A 6 3.27 7.44 -9.70
CA VAL A 6 3.80 8.82 -9.77
C VAL A 6 3.62 9.55 -8.43
N ILE A 7 2.45 9.44 -7.79
CA ILE A 7 2.19 10.05 -6.47
C ILE A 7 3.14 9.51 -5.41
N ILE A 8 3.34 8.19 -5.36
CA ILE A 8 4.28 7.56 -4.41
C ILE A 8 5.71 8.06 -4.68
N TYR A 9 6.12 8.10 -5.95
CA TYR A 9 7.45 8.60 -6.33
C TYR A 9 7.66 10.02 -5.80
N VAL A 10 6.74 10.94 -6.11
CA VAL A 10 6.82 12.35 -5.67
C VAL A 10 6.77 12.47 -4.15
N SER A 11 5.97 11.64 -3.47
CA SER A 11 5.84 11.67 -2.01
C SER A 11 7.14 11.25 -1.31
N LEU A 12 7.91 10.34 -1.91
CA LEU A 12 9.17 9.84 -1.36
C LEU A 12 10.37 10.70 -1.77
N SER A 13 10.38 11.24 -2.99
CA SER A 13 11.53 12.00 -3.50
C SER A 13 11.41 13.51 -3.45
N GLY A 14 10.19 14.04 -3.38
CA GLY A 14 9.90 15.46 -3.58
C GLY A 14 10.06 15.93 -5.03
N THR A 15 10.28 15.03 -5.98
CA THR A 15 10.55 15.34 -7.40
C THR A 15 9.66 14.52 -8.33
N PHE A 16 9.44 15.02 -9.55
CA PHE A 16 8.74 14.23 -10.58
C PHE A 16 9.68 13.18 -11.20
N PRO A 17 9.15 12.01 -11.61
CA PRO A 17 9.94 10.95 -12.22
C PRO A 17 10.32 11.21 -13.70
N PHE A 18 9.95 12.37 -14.24
CA PHE A 18 10.18 12.76 -15.63
C PHE A 18 11.08 13.99 -15.70
N ASN A 19 11.99 14.01 -16.66
CA ASN A 19 12.72 15.21 -17.03
C ASN A 19 11.84 16.08 -17.94
N GLU A 20 11.56 17.33 -17.53
CA GLU A 20 10.74 18.26 -18.32
C GLU A 20 11.45 18.75 -19.59
N ASP A 21 12.78 18.67 -19.63
CA ASP A 21 13.60 19.09 -20.78
C ASP A 21 13.64 18.03 -21.91
N GLU A 22 13.07 16.85 -21.68
CA GLU A 22 13.02 15.72 -22.61
C GLU A 22 11.57 15.36 -22.98
N ASP A 23 11.37 14.62 -24.07
CA ASP A 23 10.02 14.16 -24.43
C ASP A 23 9.51 13.16 -23.38
N ILE A 24 8.52 13.59 -22.60
CA ILE A 24 7.88 12.80 -21.56
C ILE A 24 7.28 11.51 -22.14
N ASN A 25 6.73 11.53 -23.36
CA ASN A 25 6.16 10.33 -23.97
C ASN A 25 7.23 9.27 -24.21
N ASP A 26 8.42 9.67 -24.66
CA ASP A 26 9.53 8.75 -24.87
C ASP A 26 10.04 8.19 -23.55
N GLN A 27 10.16 9.01 -22.51
CA GLN A 27 10.53 8.54 -21.17
C GLN A 27 9.53 7.53 -20.62
N ILE A 28 8.23 7.78 -20.82
CA ILE A 28 7.16 6.84 -20.46
C ILE A 28 7.31 5.54 -21.25
N GLN A 29 7.43 5.60 -22.58
CA GLN A 29 7.48 4.39 -23.42
C GLN A 29 8.71 3.52 -23.15
N ASN A 30 9.84 4.15 -22.82
CA ASN A 30 11.08 3.46 -22.49
C ASN A 30 11.19 3.04 -21.02
N ALA A 31 10.22 3.42 -20.17
CA ALA A 31 10.27 3.23 -18.73
C ALA A 31 11.58 3.75 -18.10
N ALA A 32 12.07 4.88 -18.61
CA ALA A 32 13.36 5.47 -18.25
C ALA A 32 13.29 6.30 -16.95
N PHE A 33 12.73 5.71 -15.89
CA PHE A 33 12.65 6.36 -14.58
C PHE A 33 13.99 6.26 -13.85
N MET A 34 14.46 7.38 -13.32
CA MET A 34 15.71 7.41 -12.55
C MET A 34 15.42 7.46 -11.06
N TYR A 35 16.30 6.81 -10.29
CA TYR A 35 16.31 6.85 -8.82
C TYR A 35 17.67 7.42 -8.37
N PRO A 36 17.89 8.74 -8.46
CA PRO A 36 19.17 9.35 -8.09
C PRO A 36 19.51 9.04 -6.62
N PRO A 37 20.80 8.87 -6.25
CA PRO A 37 21.17 8.45 -4.90
C PRO A 37 20.60 9.33 -3.77
N ASN A 38 20.39 10.62 -4.00
CA ASN A 38 19.66 11.47 -3.07
C ASN A 38 18.28 11.80 -3.66
N PRO A 39 17.15 11.52 -2.97
CA PRO A 39 17.01 10.90 -1.64
C PRO A 39 16.89 9.37 -1.63
N TRP A 40 16.93 8.72 -2.80
CA TRP A 40 16.54 7.31 -2.93
C TRP A 40 17.45 6.31 -2.22
N LYS A 41 18.67 6.69 -1.82
CA LYS A 41 19.58 5.84 -1.04
C LYS A 41 19.01 5.46 0.32
N GLU A 42 18.20 6.32 0.92
CA GLU A 42 17.58 6.08 2.23
C GLU A 42 16.19 5.43 2.12
N THR A 43 15.67 5.35 0.89
CA THR A 43 14.35 4.75 0.62
C THR A 43 14.48 3.22 0.55
N SER A 44 13.49 2.50 1.09
CA SER A 44 13.51 1.04 1.08
C SER A 44 13.43 0.47 -0.34
N VAL A 45 14.09 -0.67 -0.54
CA VAL A 45 14.11 -1.36 -1.83
C VAL A 45 12.71 -1.79 -2.26
N ASP A 46 11.87 -2.19 -1.28
CA ASP A 46 10.47 -2.57 -1.51
C ASP A 46 9.62 -1.39 -1.99
N ALA A 47 9.90 -0.16 -1.56
CA ALA A 47 9.20 1.02 -2.05
C ALA A 47 9.47 1.23 -3.55
N ILE A 48 10.75 1.13 -3.93
CA ILE A 48 11.20 1.25 -5.32
C ILE A 48 10.61 0.11 -6.16
N ASP A 49 10.57 -1.12 -5.63
CA ASP A 49 9.96 -2.25 -6.32
C ASP A 49 8.46 -2.03 -6.59
N LEU A 50 7.71 -1.52 -5.61
CA LEU A 50 6.30 -1.19 -5.82
C LEU A 50 6.12 -0.12 -6.91
N ILE A 51 6.92 0.95 -6.89
CA ILE A 51 6.86 2.00 -7.90
C ILE A 51 7.13 1.40 -9.28
N ASN A 52 8.16 0.56 -9.43
CA ASN A 52 8.49 -0.09 -10.70
C ASN A 52 7.35 -0.98 -11.20
N ASN A 53 6.64 -1.68 -10.32
CA ASN A 53 5.48 -2.49 -10.67
C ASN A 53 4.22 -1.66 -11.02
N LEU A 54 4.12 -0.43 -10.51
CA LEU A 54 3.05 0.53 -10.83
C LEU A 54 3.33 1.33 -12.12
N LEU A 55 4.59 1.66 -12.38
CA LEU A 55 5.06 2.41 -13.55
C LEU A 55 5.42 1.49 -14.74
N GLN A 56 4.60 0.46 -14.95
CA GLN A 56 4.74 -0.42 -16.12
C GLN A 56 3.99 0.15 -17.33
N VAL A 57 4.69 0.27 -18.46
CA VAL A 57 4.13 0.72 -19.76
C VAL A 57 3.08 -0.26 -20.24
N LYS A 58 3.41 -1.55 -20.22
CA LYS A 58 2.48 -2.62 -20.59
C LYS A 58 1.45 -2.80 -19.47
N MET A 59 0.20 -2.44 -19.75
CA MET A 59 -0.90 -2.53 -18.78
C MET A 59 -1.04 -3.91 -18.13
N ARG A 60 -0.81 -5.00 -18.88
CA ARG A 60 -0.84 -6.38 -18.35
C ARG A 60 0.25 -6.71 -17.32
N LYS A 61 1.36 -5.98 -17.33
CA LYS A 61 2.44 -6.11 -16.35
C LYS A 61 2.24 -5.18 -15.15
N ARG A 62 1.42 -4.14 -15.30
CA ARG A 62 1.13 -3.16 -14.25
C ARG A 62 0.33 -3.80 -13.13
N TYR A 63 0.70 -3.51 -11.89
CA TYR A 63 -0.06 -4.01 -10.74
C TYR A 63 -1.49 -3.44 -10.73
N SER A 64 -2.44 -4.32 -10.40
CA SER A 64 -3.80 -3.95 -10.03
C SER A 64 -3.81 -3.43 -8.59
N VAL A 65 -4.95 -2.88 -8.16
CA VAL A 65 -5.15 -2.43 -6.77
C VAL A 65 -4.86 -3.58 -5.80
N ASP A 66 -5.45 -4.76 -6.02
CA ASP A 66 -5.30 -5.91 -5.11
C ASP A 66 -3.83 -6.35 -5.02
N LYS A 67 -3.13 -6.44 -6.16
CA LYS A 67 -1.70 -6.79 -6.18
C LYS A 67 -0.84 -5.76 -5.46
N SER A 68 -1.18 -4.47 -5.59
CA SER A 68 -0.48 -3.40 -4.89
C SER A 68 -0.71 -3.46 -3.38
N LEU A 69 -1.95 -3.70 -2.93
CA LEU A 69 -2.26 -3.84 -1.51
C LEU A 69 -1.53 -5.02 -0.87
N SER A 70 -1.38 -6.14 -1.60
CA SER A 70 -0.62 -7.30 -1.13
C SER A 70 0.91 -7.16 -1.23
N HIS A 71 1.42 -6.04 -1.75
CA HIS A 71 2.87 -5.85 -1.92
C HIS A 71 3.56 -5.70 -0.56
N PRO A 72 4.75 -6.32 -0.33
CA PRO A 72 5.44 -6.31 0.97
C PRO A 72 5.62 -4.91 1.58
N TRP A 73 5.88 -3.90 0.74
CA TRP A 73 6.01 -2.51 1.20
C TRP A 73 4.79 -1.96 1.96
N LEU A 74 3.59 -2.45 1.67
CA LEU A 74 2.35 -2.07 2.37
C LEU A 74 1.90 -3.10 3.42
N GLN A 75 2.62 -4.22 3.55
CA GLN A 75 2.32 -5.30 4.49
C GLN A 75 3.14 -5.12 5.77
N ASP A 76 2.98 -3.96 6.41
CA ASP A 76 3.64 -3.60 7.66
C ASP A 76 2.65 -3.55 8.83
N TYR A 77 3.11 -3.96 10.03
CA TYR A 77 2.27 -4.03 11.23
C TYR A 77 1.74 -2.66 11.64
N GLN A 78 2.56 -1.61 11.59
CA GLN A 78 2.11 -0.26 11.94
C GLN A 78 1.09 0.26 10.93
N THR A 79 1.31 -0.01 9.64
CA THR A 79 0.34 0.33 8.60
C THR A 79 -1.01 -0.35 8.83
N TRP A 80 -1.00 -1.64 9.20
CA TRP A 80 -2.22 -2.35 9.57
C TRP A 80 -2.91 -1.74 10.79
N LEU A 81 -2.16 -1.42 11.86
CA LEU A 81 -2.72 -0.75 13.04
C LEU A 81 -3.40 0.59 12.70
N ASP A 82 -2.75 1.41 11.89
CA ASP A 82 -3.28 2.72 11.48
C ASP A 82 -4.58 2.57 10.68
N LEU A 83 -4.66 1.57 9.80
CA LEU A 83 -5.87 1.24 9.05
C LEU A 83 -6.99 0.74 9.96
N ARG A 84 -6.71 -0.17 10.90
CA ARG A 84 -7.71 -0.69 11.84
C ARG A 84 -8.24 0.38 12.78
N GLU A 85 -7.39 1.29 13.20
CA GLU A 85 -7.79 2.45 14.00
C GLU A 85 -8.70 3.39 13.21
N PHE A 86 -8.41 3.62 11.93
CA PHE A 86 -9.29 4.40 11.05
C PHE A 86 -10.66 3.73 10.85
N GLU A 87 -10.68 2.44 10.57
CA GLU A 87 -11.92 1.65 10.42
C GLU A 87 -12.75 1.66 11.70
N THR A 88 -12.10 1.51 12.86
CA THR A 88 -12.74 1.58 14.18
C THR A 88 -13.40 2.95 14.40
N ARG A 89 -12.71 4.04 14.04
CA ARG A 89 -13.28 5.39 14.09
C ARG A 89 -14.45 5.60 13.13
N ARG A 90 -14.46 4.91 11.98
CA ARG A 90 -15.59 4.95 11.03
C ARG A 90 -16.77 4.06 11.44
N GLY A 91 -16.52 3.04 12.26
CA GLY A 91 -17.51 2.03 12.63
C GLY A 91 -17.76 0.98 11.55
N GLU A 92 -16.92 0.91 10.50
CA GLU A 92 -17.03 -0.06 9.41
C GLU A 92 -15.64 -0.52 8.96
N ARG A 93 -15.51 -1.80 8.60
CA ARG A 93 -14.29 -2.35 7.97
C ARG A 93 -14.32 -2.03 6.47
N TYR A 94 -13.18 -1.61 5.90
CA TYR A 94 -13.12 -1.11 4.52
C TYR A 94 -11.97 -1.70 3.70
N ILE A 95 -10.72 -1.65 4.19
CA ILE A 95 -9.52 -2.09 3.45
C ILE A 95 -8.95 -3.39 4.00
N THR A 96 -8.98 -3.56 5.33
CA THR A 96 -8.41 -4.75 5.97
C THR A 96 -9.37 -5.94 5.87
N HIS A 97 -8.85 -7.15 6.05
CA HIS A 97 -9.66 -8.38 6.09
C HIS A 97 -9.50 -9.09 7.44
N GLU A 98 -10.49 -9.87 7.87
CA GLU A 98 -10.45 -10.61 9.14
C GLU A 98 -9.28 -11.59 9.22
N SER A 99 -8.85 -12.13 8.08
CA SER A 99 -7.65 -12.97 7.99
C SER A 99 -6.36 -12.23 8.35
N ASP A 100 -6.33 -10.90 8.23
CA ASP A 100 -5.19 -10.09 8.64
C ASP A 100 -5.07 -10.05 10.17
N ASP A 101 -6.19 -10.04 10.88
CA ASP A 101 -6.22 -9.91 12.34
C ASP A 101 -5.50 -11.09 13.01
N ALA A 102 -5.82 -12.33 12.61
CA ALA A 102 -5.16 -13.53 13.14
C ALA A 102 -3.65 -13.53 12.86
N ARG A 103 -3.26 -13.15 11.64
CA ARG A 103 -1.84 -13.05 11.22
C ARG A 103 -1.09 -12.01 12.05
N TRP A 104 -1.68 -10.83 12.28
CA TRP A 104 -1.03 -9.75 13.01
C TRP A 104 -1.06 -9.92 14.53
N GLU A 105 -2.06 -10.62 15.06
CA GLU A 105 -2.07 -11.06 16.46
C GLU A 105 -0.93 -12.03 16.75
N GLU A 106 -0.73 -13.05 15.89
CA GLU A 106 0.41 -13.97 16.01
C GLU A 106 1.74 -13.23 15.91
N TYR A 107 1.90 -12.36 14.90
CA TYR A 107 3.10 -11.54 14.71
C TYR A 107 3.41 -10.66 15.95
N ALA A 108 2.38 -10.03 16.54
CA ALA A 108 2.53 -9.20 17.73
C ALA A 108 2.96 -10.05 18.94
N ASN A 109 2.38 -11.23 19.12
CA ASN A 109 2.73 -12.15 20.20
C ASN A 109 4.19 -12.64 20.08
N GLU A 110 4.61 -13.08 18.89
CA GLU A 110 5.98 -13.54 18.65
C GLU A 110 7.02 -12.46 18.93
N ARG A 111 6.69 -11.20 18.62
CA ARG A 111 7.59 -10.05 18.79
C ARG A 111 7.38 -9.28 20.09
N SER A 112 6.49 -9.75 20.96
CA SER A 112 6.12 -9.07 22.22
C SER A 112 5.68 -7.61 22.00
N LEU A 113 4.94 -7.36 20.92
CA LEU A 113 4.34 -6.06 20.59
C LEU A 113 2.94 -5.94 21.21
N LEU A 114 2.47 -4.71 21.38
CA LEU A 114 1.11 -4.45 21.84
C LEU A 114 0.11 -4.78 20.72
N TYR A 115 -0.88 -5.62 21.01
CA TYR A 115 -2.04 -5.88 20.16
C TYR A 115 -3.29 -5.19 20.73
N PRO A 116 -3.86 -4.17 20.06
CA PRO A 116 -5.04 -3.48 20.56
C PRO A 116 -6.30 -4.34 20.51
N LYS A 117 -7.09 -4.32 21.59
CA LYS A 117 -8.33 -5.13 21.72
C LYS A 117 -9.61 -4.34 21.43
N HIS A 118 -9.50 -3.04 21.18
CA HIS A 118 -10.65 -2.14 20.99
C HIS A 118 -11.11 -2.04 19.53
N PHE A 119 -10.47 -2.76 18.62
CA PHE A 119 -10.87 -2.73 17.22
C PHE A 119 -12.29 -3.27 17.03
N ILE A 120 -13.05 -2.64 16.14
CA ILE A 120 -14.36 -3.17 15.75
C ILE A 120 -14.17 -4.55 15.15
N MET A 121 -14.88 -5.54 15.69
CA MET A 121 -15.05 -6.82 15.00
C MET A 121 -16.16 -6.60 13.97
N SER A 122 -16.04 -7.21 12.77
CA SER A 122 -17.11 -7.11 11.77
C SER A 122 -18.43 -7.52 12.42
N PRO A 123 -19.56 -6.81 12.18
CA PRO A 123 -20.84 -7.38 12.52
C PRO A 123 -20.98 -8.71 11.78
N ASN A 124 -21.38 -9.78 12.46
CA ASN A 124 -21.69 -11.03 11.80
C ASN A 124 -22.73 -10.71 10.71
N LEU A 125 -22.45 -11.09 9.48
CA LEU A 125 -23.45 -11.01 8.40
C LEU A 125 -24.71 -11.84 8.75
N ASP A 126 -24.56 -12.83 9.63
CA ASP A 126 -25.65 -13.63 10.20
C ASP A 126 -26.57 -12.83 11.15
N ASP A 127 -26.12 -11.70 11.71
CA ASP A 127 -26.95 -10.83 12.56
C ASP A 127 -27.82 -9.86 11.74
N MET A 128 -27.72 -9.87 10.40
CA MET A 128 -28.56 -9.05 9.50
C MET A 128 -29.74 -9.82 8.87
N GLU A 129 -29.94 -11.11 9.18
CA GLU A 129 -31.09 -11.89 8.71
C GLU A 129 -32.29 -11.92 9.68
N GLU A 130 -32.18 -11.32 10.87
CA GLU A 130 -33.32 -11.16 11.78
C GLU A 130 -33.84 -9.71 11.78
N ASP A 131 -34.67 -9.37 10.80
CA ASP A 131 -35.73 -8.38 11.01
C ASP A 131 -37.06 -8.97 10.49
N PRO A 132 -38.11 -9.07 11.34
CA PRO A 132 -39.38 -9.75 11.03
C PRO A 132 -40.35 -8.96 10.13
#